data_AF-A0A7C4MFU0-F1
#
_entry.id   AF-A0A7C4MFU0-F1
#
_cell.length_a   1.000
_cell.length_b   1.000
_cell.length_c   1.000
_cell.angle_alpha   90.00
_cell.angle_beta   90.00
_cell.angle_gamma   90.00
#
_symmetry.space_group_name_H-M   'P 1'
#
loop_
_entity.id
_entity.type
_entity.pdbx_description
1 polymer ?
#
loop_
_entity_poly.entity_id
_entity_poly.type
_entity_poly.pdbx_seq_one_letter_code
_entity_poly.pdbx_strand_id
1 'polypeptide(L)'
;MYIGVLSKGGYISSVALVPRNKVDAEEIIKLCKHISFAFDLDVIYSSENNSLSFSRKVEYLFIRYESLLIILAIAALNVAITIVSNISERKRDIMAMATLGLSPLGLLSQIILESLFYAMIGATIGYLAGFGLNALLIQVGIIPSDTPFNYASTLTMFSLMVTLLFVFVASIFPALKSSRTVTPSLKRRWELPTKPIGDTWEIPIPLRITERNEALGFLKYLIEYLEGAGNIGKTYIVDKIGEIIESEDELYFEVEIRLAPFEFLTSSHVTISFQKTQETYFLNLILVRTFGEKRTWISSSFFFIDNLRKQSLLWRSLKPQERSRYLR
;
A
#
# COMPACT_ATOMS: atom_id res chain seq x y z
N MET A 1 -9.82 -14.32 68.37
CA MET A 1 -10.84 -13.87 67.39
C MET A 1 -10.51 -14.24 65.94
N TYR A 2 -9.22 -14.30 65.54
CA TYR A 2 -8.81 -14.49 64.14
C TYR A 2 -8.98 -15.91 63.55
N ILE A 3 -8.91 -16.97 64.35
CA ILE A 3 -8.92 -18.37 63.86
C ILE A 3 -10.29 -18.76 63.25
N GLY A 4 -11.39 -18.19 63.75
CA GLY A 4 -12.74 -18.49 63.25
C GLY A 4 -13.03 -17.92 61.85
N VAL A 5 -12.43 -16.79 61.48
CA VAL A 5 -12.68 -16.13 60.18
C VAL A 5 -11.90 -16.83 59.05
N LEU A 6 -10.68 -17.30 59.34
CA LEU A 6 -9.89 -18.11 58.41
C LEU A 6 -10.57 -19.44 58.08
N SER A 7 -11.20 -20.09 59.08
CA SER A 7 -11.91 -21.37 58.89
C SER A 7 -13.15 -21.28 57.99
N LYS A 8 -13.66 -20.07 57.72
CA LYS A 8 -14.82 -19.80 56.87
C LYS A 8 -14.43 -19.20 55.49
N GLY A 9 -13.16 -19.26 55.11
CA GLY A 9 -12.68 -18.76 53.81
C GLY A 9 -12.28 -17.28 53.79
N GLY A 10 -12.15 -16.63 54.94
CA GLY A 10 -11.54 -15.30 55.00
C GLY A 10 -10.03 -15.34 54.73
N TYR A 11 -9.48 -14.28 54.16
CA TYR A 11 -8.05 -14.11 53.94
C TYR A 11 -7.50 -12.94 54.76
N ILE A 12 -6.20 -12.93 55.03
CA ILE A 12 -5.52 -11.84 55.71
C ILE A 12 -5.21 -10.75 54.67
N SER A 13 -5.78 -9.57 54.83
CA SER A 13 -5.55 -8.44 53.93
C SER A 13 -4.37 -7.55 54.35
N SER A 14 -4.12 -7.43 55.65
CA SER A 14 -3.00 -6.65 56.18
C SER A 14 -2.56 -7.18 57.54
N VAL A 15 -1.30 -6.92 57.89
CA VAL A 15 -0.70 -7.27 59.19
C VAL A 15 -0.16 -6.00 59.83
N ALA A 16 -0.70 -5.64 61.00
CA ALA A 16 -0.19 -4.54 61.79
C ALA A 16 0.84 -5.04 62.82
N LEU A 17 2.04 -4.46 62.80
CA LEU A 17 3.09 -4.72 63.77
C LEU A 17 3.19 -3.56 64.75
N VAL A 18 2.87 -3.85 66.02
CA VAL A 18 2.94 -2.89 67.13
C VAL A 18 3.96 -3.41 68.15
N PRO A 19 5.18 -2.83 68.22
CA PRO A 19 6.17 -3.28 69.19
C PRO A 19 5.73 -2.90 70.61
N ARG A 20 5.77 -3.87 71.54
CA ARG A 20 5.46 -3.63 72.96
C ARG A 20 6.65 -3.10 73.78
N ASN A 21 7.87 -3.31 73.28
CA ASN A 21 9.12 -2.86 73.91
C ASN A 21 9.86 -1.91 72.96
N LYS A 22 10.81 -1.12 73.49
CA LYS A 22 11.75 -0.34 72.68
C LYS A 22 12.68 -1.30 71.94
N VAL A 23 12.26 -1.75 70.77
CA VAL A 23 13.06 -2.49 69.80
C VAL A 23 13.66 -1.49 68.81
N ASP A 24 14.83 -1.80 68.29
CA ASP A 24 15.48 -0.97 67.29
C ASP A 24 14.58 -0.82 66.05
N ALA A 25 14.43 0.42 65.57
CA ALA A 25 13.53 0.74 64.46
C ALA A 25 13.98 0.06 63.17
N GLU A 26 15.30 -0.12 63.00
CA GLU A 26 15.89 -0.71 61.80
C GLU A 26 15.59 -2.22 61.69
N GLU A 27 15.62 -2.94 62.82
CA GLU A 27 15.24 -4.36 62.87
C GLU A 27 13.76 -4.57 62.55
N ILE A 28 12.87 -3.70 63.08
CA ILE A 28 11.43 -3.78 62.80
C ILE A 28 11.17 -3.50 61.32
N ILE A 29 11.81 -2.50 60.72
CA ILE A 29 11.66 -2.19 59.30
C ILE A 29 12.13 -3.37 58.44
N LYS A 30 13.25 -4.01 58.79
CA LYS A 30 13.75 -5.20 58.08
C LYS A 30 12.77 -6.37 58.18
N LEU A 31 12.19 -6.59 59.35
CA LEU A 31 11.17 -7.61 59.58
C LEU A 31 9.89 -7.30 58.78
N CYS A 32 9.42 -6.04 58.77
CA CYS A 32 8.26 -5.62 57.98
C CYS A 32 8.46 -5.87 56.49
N LYS A 33 9.65 -5.54 55.97
CA LYS A 33 10.03 -5.84 54.58
C LYS A 33 10.03 -7.34 54.32
N HIS A 34 10.69 -8.15 55.16
CA HIS A 34 10.72 -9.60 54.98
C HIS A 34 9.32 -10.23 54.98
N ILE A 35 8.45 -9.80 55.88
CA ILE A 35 7.07 -10.31 55.95
C ILE A 35 6.26 -9.85 54.73
N SER A 36 6.37 -8.58 54.34
CA SER A 36 5.66 -8.05 53.17
C SER A 36 6.12 -8.75 51.88
N PHE A 37 7.42 -8.98 51.69
CA PHE A 37 7.96 -9.67 50.51
C PHE A 37 7.69 -11.17 50.49
N ALA A 38 7.74 -11.85 51.65
CA ALA A 38 7.54 -13.30 51.72
C ALA A 38 6.08 -13.71 51.57
N PHE A 39 5.15 -12.91 52.10
CA PHE A 39 3.73 -13.25 52.15
C PHE A 39 2.85 -12.41 51.23
N ASP A 40 3.41 -11.42 50.51
CA ASP A 40 2.69 -10.51 49.63
C ASP A 40 1.57 -9.73 50.35
N LEU A 41 1.84 -9.33 51.60
CA LEU A 41 0.89 -8.66 52.48
C LEU A 41 1.27 -7.19 52.70
N ASP A 42 0.24 -6.35 52.90
CA ASP A 42 0.40 -5.01 53.43
C ASP A 42 0.76 -5.07 54.92
N VAL A 43 1.99 -4.70 55.25
CA VAL A 43 2.50 -4.69 56.62
C VAL A 43 2.58 -3.26 57.12
N ILE A 44 1.77 -2.93 58.12
CA ILE A 44 1.71 -1.58 58.69
C ILE A 44 2.47 -1.59 60.02
N TYR A 45 3.50 -0.76 60.10
CA TYR A 45 4.22 -0.47 61.34
C TYR A 45 3.74 0.86 61.91
N SER A 46 3.34 0.89 63.16
CA SER A 46 2.95 2.11 63.86
C SER A 46 3.80 2.30 65.11
N SER A 47 4.47 3.45 65.21
CA SER A 47 5.10 3.97 66.43
C SER A 47 4.33 5.21 66.91
N GLU A 48 4.55 5.65 68.15
CA GLU A 48 3.73 6.66 68.89
C GLU A 48 3.36 7.92 68.09
N ASN A 49 4.15 8.29 67.07
CA ASN A 49 3.89 9.45 66.20
C ASN A 49 3.93 9.18 64.68
N ASN A 50 4.24 7.96 64.21
CA ASN A 50 4.42 7.68 62.79
C ASN A 50 3.93 6.28 62.42
N SER A 51 3.18 6.18 61.32
CA SER A 51 2.81 4.92 60.69
C SER A 51 3.50 4.76 59.32
N LEU A 52 4.22 3.66 59.13
CA LEU A 52 4.86 3.28 57.88
C LEU A 52 4.15 2.04 57.32
N SER A 53 3.72 2.09 56.07
CA SER A 53 3.16 0.93 55.37
C SER A 53 4.21 0.35 54.42
N PHE A 54 4.44 -0.96 54.54
CA PHE A 54 5.32 -1.74 53.68
C PHE A 54 4.44 -2.69 52.88
N SER A 55 4.38 -2.44 51.58
CA SER A 55 3.61 -3.22 50.62
C SER A 55 4.51 -3.55 49.45
N ARG A 56 4.39 -4.76 48.87
CA ARG A 56 5.00 -5.04 47.57
C ARG A 56 4.25 -4.27 46.50
N LYS A 57 4.59 -2.99 46.32
CA LYS A 57 4.08 -2.20 45.20
C LYS A 57 4.72 -2.70 43.92
N VAL A 58 3.94 -3.40 43.11
CA VAL A 58 4.25 -3.62 41.69
C VAL A 58 3.98 -2.28 40.98
N GLU A 59 4.89 -1.32 41.16
CA GLU A 59 4.78 -0.01 40.52
C GLU A 59 5.31 -0.10 39.06
N TYR A 60 4.38 0.21 38.14
CA TYR A 60 4.52 0.55 36.71
C TYR A 60 4.82 -0.53 35.67
N LEU A 61 3.78 -1.29 35.32
CA LEU A 61 3.68 -2.00 34.03
C LEU A 61 2.92 -1.19 32.96
N PHE A 62 1.91 -0.39 33.34
CA PHE A 62 1.01 0.25 32.36
C PHE A 62 1.66 1.35 31.49
N ILE A 63 2.51 2.23 32.06
CA ILE A 63 3.23 3.28 31.30
C ILE A 63 4.23 2.68 30.28
N ARG A 64 4.70 1.45 30.51
CA ARG A 64 5.71 0.78 29.70
C ARG A 64 5.16 0.10 28.43
N TYR A 65 3.88 -0.28 28.42
CA TYR A 65 3.28 -0.95 27.26
C TYR A 65 2.84 0.02 26.16
N GLU A 66 2.39 1.23 26.50
CA GLU A 66 2.01 2.24 25.50
C GLU A 66 3.21 2.69 24.67
N SER A 67 4.35 2.95 25.31
CA SER A 67 5.61 3.29 24.64
C SER A 67 6.12 2.13 23.76
N LEU A 68 5.97 0.88 24.21
CA LEU A 68 6.31 -0.30 23.42
C LEU A 68 5.48 -0.39 22.14
N LEU A 69 4.17 -0.14 22.21
CA LEU A 69 3.29 -0.16 21.04
C LEU A 69 3.70 0.90 20.00
N ILE A 70 4.07 2.09 20.45
CA ILE A 70 4.54 3.17 19.57
C ILE A 70 5.85 2.76 18.86
N ILE A 71 6.82 2.22 19.60
CA ILE A 71 8.10 1.77 19.04
C ILE A 71 7.88 0.64 18.03
N LEU A 72 7.03 -0.34 18.37
CA LEU A 72 6.68 -1.42 17.45
C LEU A 72 6.00 -0.88 16.19
N ALA A 73 5.05 0.06 16.32
CA ALA A 73 4.38 0.68 15.19
C ALA A 73 5.37 1.40 14.25
N ILE A 74 6.31 2.17 14.81
CA ILE A 74 7.37 2.83 14.02
C ILE A 74 8.25 1.79 13.32
N ALA A 75 8.64 0.71 14.01
CA ALA A 75 9.42 -0.37 13.42
C ALA A 75 8.67 -1.06 12.27
N ALA A 76 7.37 -1.34 12.41
CA ALA A 76 6.55 -1.89 11.35
C ALA A 76 6.45 -0.97 10.13
N LEU A 77 6.27 0.34 10.36
CA LEU A 77 6.24 1.32 9.27
C LEU A 77 7.57 1.33 8.51
N ASN A 78 8.70 1.32 9.22
CA ASN A 78 10.03 1.24 8.60
C ASN A 78 10.18 -0.04 7.78
N VAL A 79 9.82 -1.20 8.33
CA VAL A 79 9.83 -2.48 7.59
C VAL A 79 8.97 -2.38 6.34
N ALA A 80 7.76 -1.84 6.44
CA ALA A 80 6.86 -1.70 5.29
C ALA A 80 7.45 -0.79 4.20
N ILE A 81 8.05 0.34 4.59
CA ILE A 81 8.72 1.27 3.67
C ILE A 81 9.90 0.58 2.98
N THR A 82 10.74 -0.15 3.72
CA THR A 82 11.88 -0.88 3.17
C THR A 82 11.44 -1.95 2.16
N ILE A 83 10.40 -2.72 2.48
CA ILE A 83 9.85 -3.73 1.56
C ILE A 83 9.35 -3.06 0.27
N VAL A 84 8.63 -1.95 0.38
CA VAL A 84 8.14 -1.20 -0.80
C VAL A 84 9.29 -0.67 -1.65
N SER A 85 10.36 -0.17 -1.04
CA SER A 85 11.56 0.29 -1.75
C SER A 85 12.25 -0.85 -2.51
N ASN A 86 12.53 -1.95 -1.81
CA ASN A 86 13.20 -3.14 -2.37
C ASN A 86 12.41 -3.72 -3.56
N ILE A 87 11.08 -3.81 -3.43
CA ILE A 87 10.19 -4.25 -4.53
C ILE A 87 10.23 -3.28 -5.72
N SER A 88 10.28 -1.98 -5.45
CA SER A 88 10.32 -0.96 -6.50
C SER A 88 11.62 -1.01 -7.30
N GLU A 89 12.75 -1.26 -6.61
CA GLU A 89 14.07 -1.44 -7.22
C GLU A 89 14.14 -2.73 -8.07
N ARG A 90 13.58 -3.84 -7.57
CA ARG A 90 13.60 -5.16 -8.24
C ARG A 90 12.39 -5.43 -9.14
N LYS A 91 11.64 -4.39 -9.49
CA LYS A 91 10.39 -4.52 -10.25
C LYS A 91 10.57 -5.21 -11.62
N ARG A 92 11.71 -4.97 -12.28
CA ARG A 92 12.03 -5.58 -13.59
C ARG A 92 12.21 -7.10 -13.47
N ASP A 93 12.94 -7.56 -12.46
CA ASP A 93 13.19 -8.98 -12.22
C ASP A 93 11.89 -9.70 -11.85
N ILE A 94 11.07 -9.08 -11.00
CA ILE A 94 9.75 -9.59 -10.62
C ILE A 94 8.87 -9.74 -11.87
N MET A 95 8.86 -8.76 -12.78
CA MET A 95 8.12 -8.85 -14.04
C MET A 95 8.69 -9.92 -14.98
N ALA A 96 10.01 -10.12 -15.02
CA ALA A 96 10.61 -11.22 -15.78
C ALA A 96 10.15 -12.58 -15.24
N MET A 97 10.16 -12.77 -13.92
CA MET A 97 9.63 -13.99 -13.28
C MET A 97 8.12 -14.17 -13.54
N ALA A 98 7.36 -13.07 -13.56
CA ALA A 98 5.94 -13.08 -13.92
C ALA A 98 5.70 -13.66 -15.32
N THR A 99 6.54 -13.25 -16.29
CA THR A 99 6.45 -13.78 -17.67
C THR A 99 6.80 -15.26 -17.77
N LEU A 100 7.63 -15.76 -16.84
CA LEU A 100 7.96 -17.18 -16.71
C LEU A 100 6.88 -17.99 -15.94
N GLY A 101 5.79 -17.33 -15.51
CA GLY A 101 4.67 -18.00 -14.84
C GLY A 101 4.67 -17.89 -13.31
N LEU A 102 5.45 -16.98 -12.71
CA LEU A 102 5.39 -16.73 -11.27
C LEU A 102 3.98 -16.27 -10.87
N SER A 103 3.33 -17.06 -10.01
CA SER A 103 1.99 -16.72 -9.51
C SER A 103 2.05 -15.59 -8.47
N PRO A 104 0.98 -14.80 -8.31
CA PRO A 104 0.90 -13.77 -7.26
C PRO A 104 1.12 -14.33 -5.85
N LEU A 105 0.64 -15.55 -5.59
CA LEU A 105 0.87 -16.26 -4.33
C LEU A 105 2.34 -16.64 -4.16
N GLY A 106 3.01 -17.05 -5.24
CA GLY A 106 4.45 -17.31 -5.25
C GLY A 106 5.25 -16.07 -4.85
N LEU A 107 5.00 -14.92 -5.49
CA LEU A 107 5.65 -13.66 -5.12
C LEU A 107 5.37 -13.29 -3.65
N LEU A 108 4.13 -13.43 -3.20
CA LEU A 108 3.76 -13.14 -1.81
C LEU A 108 4.54 -14.00 -0.83
N SER A 109 4.62 -15.32 -1.08
CA SER A 109 5.40 -16.23 -0.22
C SER A 109 6.87 -15.87 -0.20
N GLN A 110 7.44 -15.47 -1.34
CA GLN A 110 8.85 -15.06 -1.43
C GLN A 110 9.13 -13.82 -0.58
N ILE A 111 8.30 -12.79 -0.68
CA ILE A 111 8.47 -11.54 0.08
C ILE A 111 8.31 -11.79 1.59
N ILE A 112 7.33 -12.61 1.99
CA ILE A 112 7.12 -12.96 3.40
C ILE A 112 8.30 -13.75 3.95
N LEU A 113 8.82 -14.73 3.19
CA LEU A 113 9.99 -15.51 3.60
C LEU A 113 11.22 -14.62 3.74
N GLU A 114 11.49 -13.76 2.75
CA GLU A 114 12.60 -12.79 2.81
C GLU A 114 12.48 -11.89 4.04
N SER A 115 11.27 -11.38 4.33
CA SER A 115 11.00 -10.56 5.52
C SER A 115 11.23 -11.33 6.82
N LEU A 116 10.83 -12.60 6.89
CA LEU A 116 11.02 -13.44 8.07
C LEU A 116 12.50 -13.76 8.33
N PHE A 117 13.29 -14.00 7.27
CA PHE A 117 14.74 -14.17 7.39
C PHE A 117 15.40 -12.91 7.96
N TYR A 118 15.05 -11.72 7.46
CA TYR A 118 15.54 -10.47 8.03
C TYR A 118 15.08 -10.25 9.47
N ALA A 119 13.85 -10.63 9.79
CA ALA A 119 13.32 -10.55 11.15
C ALA A 119 14.11 -11.43 12.13
N MET A 120 14.46 -12.66 11.74
CA MET A 120 15.25 -13.57 12.56
C MET A 120 16.67 -13.04 12.82
N ILE A 121 17.34 -12.54 11.77
CA ILE A 121 18.68 -11.94 11.89
C ILE A 121 18.63 -10.70 12.78
N GLY A 122 17.67 -9.80 12.52
CA GLY A 122 17.48 -8.58 13.30
C GLY A 122 17.13 -8.85 14.76
N ALA A 123 16.27 -9.83 15.02
CA ALA A 123 15.91 -10.26 16.38
C ALA A 123 17.11 -10.82 17.14
N THR A 124 17.94 -11.62 16.47
CA THR A 124 19.17 -12.19 17.07
C THR A 124 20.16 -11.08 17.41
N ILE A 125 20.43 -10.17 16.48
CA ILE A 125 21.34 -9.02 16.70
C ILE A 125 20.79 -8.10 17.79
N GLY A 126 19.50 -7.78 17.75
CA GLY A 126 18.83 -6.93 18.74
C GLY A 126 18.86 -7.54 20.14
N TYR A 127 18.68 -8.86 20.25
CA TYR A 127 18.79 -9.57 21.52
C TYR A 127 20.21 -9.47 22.11
N LEU A 128 21.25 -9.73 21.31
CA LEU A 128 22.65 -9.62 21.73
C LEU A 128 23.04 -8.17 22.08
N ALA A 129 22.56 -7.20 21.30
CA ALA A 129 22.78 -5.78 21.57
C ALA A 129 22.08 -5.33 22.85
N GLY A 130 20.85 -5.78 23.10
CA GLY A 130 20.11 -5.50 24.33
C GLY A 130 20.81 -6.09 25.56
N PHE A 131 21.38 -7.29 25.43
CA PHE A 131 22.23 -7.90 26.45
C PHE A 131 23.46 -7.04 26.76
N GLY A 132 24.22 -6.65 25.73
CA GLY A 132 25.41 -5.81 25.91
C GLY A 132 25.09 -4.43 26.49
N LEU A 133 23.97 -3.83 26.06
CA LEU A 133 23.49 -2.56 26.60
C LEU A 133 23.11 -2.67 28.07
N ASN A 134 22.42 -3.74 28.47
CA ASN A 134 22.09 -3.97 29.88
C ASN A 134 23.36 -4.06 30.74
N ALA A 135 24.35 -4.83 30.30
CA ALA A 135 25.63 -4.96 31.00
C ALA A 135 26.35 -3.60 31.14
N LEU A 136 26.34 -2.78 30.09
CA LEU A 136 26.92 -1.42 30.12
C LEU A 136 26.17 -0.51 31.11
N LEU A 137 24.83 -0.53 31.10
CA LEU A 137 24.02 0.31 32.00
C LEU A 137 24.23 -0.05 33.49
N ILE A 138 24.49 -1.32 33.80
CA ILE A 138 24.87 -1.76 35.14
C ILE A 138 26.26 -1.20 35.50
N GLN A 139 27.24 -1.29 34.59
CA GLN A 139 28.60 -0.77 34.84
C GLN A 139 28.64 0.74 35.10
N VAL A 140 27.79 1.51 34.41
CA VAL A 140 27.70 2.98 34.57
C VAL A 140 26.86 3.39 35.79
N GLY A 141 26.27 2.42 36.50
CA GLY A 141 25.50 2.67 37.73
C GLY A 141 24.10 3.25 37.49
N ILE A 142 23.60 3.19 36.25
CA ILE A 142 22.22 3.61 35.92
C ILE A 142 21.22 2.56 36.42
N ILE A 143 21.59 1.28 36.36
CA ILE A 143 20.77 0.16 36.82
C ILE A 143 21.48 -0.49 38.03
N PRO A 144 20.77 -0.80 39.13
CA PRO A 144 21.36 -1.50 40.27
C PRO A 144 21.99 -2.86 39.87
N SER A 145 23.13 -3.21 40.47
CA SER A 145 23.80 -4.51 40.26
C SER A 145 22.94 -5.71 40.63
N ASP A 146 22.01 -5.51 41.55
CA ASP A 146 21.21 -6.57 42.15
C ASP A 146 19.93 -6.88 41.35
N THR A 147 19.76 -6.23 40.19
CA THR A 147 18.60 -6.46 39.31
C THR A 147 18.85 -7.74 38.49
N PRO A 148 18.11 -8.84 38.73
CA PRO A 148 18.34 -10.08 37.99
C PRO A 148 17.86 -9.91 36.55
N PHE A 149 18.78 -9.79 35.60
CA PHE A 149 18.44 -9.85 34.18
C PHE A 149 18.29 -11.32 33.77
N ASN A 150 17.05 -11.74 33.55
CA ASN A 150 16.74 -13.12 33.22
C ASN A 150 16.83 -13.36 31.71
N TYR A 151 18.00 -13.81 31.27
CA TYR A 151 18.34 -14.07 29.86
C TYR A 151 17.44 -15.13 29.21
N ALA A 152 17.05 -16.16 29.96
CA ALA A 152 16.23 -17.27 29.51
C ALA A 152 14.81 -17.22 30.09
N SER A 153 14.26 -16.01 30.25
CA SER A 153 12.90 -15.84 30.77
C SER A 153 11.86 -16.10 29.69
N THR A 154 10.70 -16.64 30.11
CA THR A 154 9.49 -16.73 29.29
C THR A 154 9.10 -15.37 28.69
N LEU A 155 9.36 -14.28 29.42
CA LEU A 155 9.12 -12.91 28.96
C LEU A 155 9.99 -12.53 27.76
N THR A 156 11.26 -12.94 27.75
CA THR A 156 12.20 -12.70 26.65
C THR A 156 11.76 -13.44 25.39
N MET A 157 11.43 -14.73 25.52
CA MET A 157 10.88 -15.51 24.42
C MET A 157 9.58 -14.91 23.88
N PHE A 158 8.68 -14.48 24.77
CA PHE A 158 7.44 -13.81 24.37
C PHE A 158 7.71 -12.51 23.61
N SER A 159 8.68 -11.69 24.06
CA SER A 159 9.05 -10.44 23.38
C SER A 159 9.63 -10.66 21.98
N LEU A 160 10.45 -11.71 21.81
CA LEU A 160 10.99 -12.12 20.51
C LEU A 160 9.85 -12.57 19.59
N MET A 161 8.93 -13.40 20.11
CA MET A 161 7.80 -13.90 19.35
C MET A 161 6.85 -12.77 18.91
N VAL A 162 6.57 -11.81 19.80
CA VAL A 162 5.78 -10.62 19.47
C VAL A 162 6.47 -9.78 18.40
N THR A 163 7.79 -9.60 18.49
CA THR A 163 8.56 -8.83 17.50
C THR A 163 8.49 -9.49 16.12
N LEU A 164 8.71 -10.80 16.04
CA LEU A 164 8.62 -11.56 14.79
C LEU A 164 7.20 -11.51 14.21
N LEU A 165 6.18 -11.67 15.06
CA LEU A 165 4.78 -11.55 14.64
C LEU A 165 4.47 -10.16 14.11
N PHE A 166 5.01 -9.11 14.74
CA PHE A 166 4.78 -7.74 14.31
C PHE A 166 5.41 -7.45 12.95
N VAL A 167 6.65 -7.91 12.72
CA VAL A 167 7.31 -7.82 11.42
C VAL A 167 6.54 -8.60 10.35
N PHE A 168 6.08 -9.81 10.69
CA PHE A 168 5.24 -10.60 9.81
C PHE A 168 3.97 -9.84 9.41
N VAL A 169 3.19 -9.35 10.37
CA VAL A 169 1.97 -8.57 10.10
C VAL A 169 2.26 -7.31 9.28
N ALA A 170 3.34 -6.60 9.59
CA ALA A 170 3.77 -5.40 8.85
C ALA A 170 4.12 -5.71 7.39
N SER A 171 4.71 -6.87 7.11
CA SER A 171 5.08 -7.31 5.76
C SER A 171 3.89 -7.77 4.90
N ILE A 172 2.79 -8.21 5.51
CA ILE A 172 1.61 -8.73 4.78
C ILE A 172 1.02 -7.66 3.85
N PHE A 173 0.81 -6.45 4.36
CA PHE A 173 0.19 -5.37 3.59
C PHE A 173 0.98 -5.02 2.30
N PRO A 174 2.28 -4.67 2.36
CA PRO A 174 3.05 -4.37 1.16
C PRO A 174 3.20 -5.60 0.24
N ALA A 175 3.33 -6.82 0.79
CA ALA A 175 3.41 -8.04 0.00
C ALA A 175 2.12 -8.30 -0.82
N LEU A 176 0.94 -8.17 -0.19
CA LEU A 176 -0.36 -8.31 -0.86
C LEU A 176 -0.57 -7.25 -1.93
N LYS A 177 -0.18 -6.00 -1.66
CA LYS A 177 -0.30 -4.91 -2.65
C LYS A 177 0.57 -5.19 -3.88
N SER A 178 1.77 -5.73 -3.65
CA SER A 178 2.75 -5.97 -4.71
C SER A 178 2.41 -7.19 -5.55
N SER A 179 1.92 -8.28 -4.94
CA SER A 179 1.51 -9.49 -5.66
C SER A 179 0.42 -9.23 -6.70
N ARG A 180 -0.49 -8.30 -6.43
CA ARG A 180 -1.54 -7.87 -7.38
C ARG A 180 -0.99 -7.14 -8.61
N THR A 181 0.20 -6.56 -8.52
CA THR A 181 0.83 -5.82 -9.63
C THR A 181 1.44 -6.76 -10.68
N VAL A 182 1.80 -7.98 -10.26
CA VAL A 182 2.46 -9.01 -11.08
C VAL A 182 1.50 -9.70 -12.06
N THR A 183 0.21 -9.42 -11.97
CA THR A 183 -0.80 -9.91 -12.92
C THR A 183 -1.22 -8.80 -13.89
N PRO A 184 -0.40 -8.45 -14.90
CA PRO A 184 -0.77 -7.43 -15.88
C PRO A 184 -1.99 -7.83 -16.72
N SER A 185 -2.33 -9.12 -16.81
CA SER A 185 -3.53 -9.61 -17.50
C SER A 185 -4.85 -9.15 -16.88
N LEU A 186 -4.82 -8.63 -15.65
CA LEU A 186 -5.97 -7.94 -15.02
C LEU A 186 -6.12 -6.47 -15.46
N LYS A 187 -5.20 -5.90 -16.25
CA LYS A 187 -5.45 -4.65 -16.98
C LYS A 187 -6.45 -4.92 -18.11
N ARG A 188 -7.71 -5.09 -17.72
CA ARG A 188 -8.85 -5.37 -18.60
C ARG A 188 -9.22 -4.17 -19.47
N ARG A 189 -8.61 -3.01 -19.22
CA ARG A 189 -8.86 -1.75 -19.94
C ARG A 189 -7.56 -1.28 -20.57
N TRP A 190 -7.64 -1.00 -21.87
CA TRP A 190 -6.61 -0.30 -22.60
C TRP A 190 -6.34 1.06 -21.94
N GLU A 191 -5.07 1.41 -21.77
CA GLU A 191 -4.63 2.71 -21.28
C GLU A 191 -4.10 3.51 -22.47
N LEU A 192 -4.33 4.83 -22.45
CA LEU A 192 -3.84 5.72 -23.50
C LEU A 192 -2.31 5.81 -23.44
N PRO A 193 -1.61 5.69 -24.58
CA PRO A 193 -0.15 5.66 -24.63
C PRO A 193 0.50 7.01 -24.30
N THR A 194 -0.24 8.10 -24.45
CA THR A 194 0.24 9.49 -24.33
C THR A 194 -0.59 10.28 -23.33
N LYS A 195 -0.06 11.43 -22.89
CA LYS A 195 -0.76 12.42 -22.07
C LYS A 195 -0.90 13.73 -22.85
N PRO A 196 -1.96 14.53 -22.60
CA PRO A 196 -2.15 15.81 -23.28
C PRO A 196 -1.09 16.84 -22.87
N ILE A 197 -0.63 17.62 -23.84
CA ILE A 197 0.27 18.75 -23.68
C ILE A 197 -0.55 20.02 -23.87
N GLY A 198 -0.74 20.80 -22.81
CA GLY A 198 -1.67 21.95 -22.84
C GLY A 198 -3.09 21.48 -23.15
N ASP A 199 -3.62 21.93 -24.29
CA ASP A 199 -4.96 21.64 -24.80
C ASP A 199 -4.96 20.66 -25.99
N THR A 200 -3.79 20.17 -26.36
CA THR A 200 -3.62 19.23 -27.46
C THR A 200 -3.27 17.84 -26.94
N TRP A 201 -3.88 16.82 -27.50
CA TRP A 201 -3.61 15.43 -27.20
C TRP A 201 -3.40 14.64 -28.49
N GLU A 202 -2.14 14.30 -28.73
CA GLU A 202 -1.75 13.43 -29.84
C GLU A 202 -1.68 11.97 -29.39
N ILE A 203 -2.36 11.09 -30.12
CA ILE A 203 -2.54 9.69 -29.74
C ILE A 203 -2.32 8.81 -30.98
N PRO A 204 -1.20 8.07 -31.03
CA PRO A 204 -0.97 7.12 -32.10
C PRO A 204 -1.87 5.88 -31.90
N ILE A 205 -2.67 5.55 -32.92
CA ILE A 205 -3.46 4.33 -32.93
C ILE A 205 -2.66 3.25 -33.66
N PRO A 206 -2.52 2.02 -33.11
CA PRO A 206 -1.69 0.96 -33.69
C PRO A 206 -2.36 0.30 -34.91
N LEU A 207 -2.65 1.08 -35.94
CA LEU A 207 -3.10 0.66 -37.25
C LEU A 207 -2.05 1.08 -38.28
N ARG A 208 -1.49 0.10 -38.99
CA ARG A 208 -0.53 0.30 -40.06
C ARG A 208 -1.14 -0.19 -41.36
N ILE A 209 -1.05 0.63 -42.39
CA ILE A 209 -1.55 0.33 -43.72
C ILE A 209 -0.45 0.63 -44.73
N THR A 210 -0.23 -0.27 -45.69
CA THR A 210 0.79 -0.09 -46.75
C THR A 210 0.23 0.67 -47.94
N GLU A 211 -1.02 0.40 -48.31
CA GLU A 211 -1.63 0.98 -49.50
C GLU A 211 -2.40 2.27 -49.18
N ARG A 212 -2.13 3.35 -49.93
CA ARG A 212 -2.84 4.64 -49.79
C ARG A 212 -4.35 4.49 -49.96
N ASN A 213 -4.79 3.66 -50.91
CA ASN A 213 -6.20 3.40 -51.15
C ASN A 213 -6.88 2.69 -49.97
N GLU A 214 -6.16 1.79 -49.27
CA GLU A 214 -6.69 1.16 -48.05
C GLU A 214 -6.80 2.16 -46.90
N ALA A 215 -5.85 3.08 -46.78
CA ALA A 215 -5.91 4.16 -45.80
C ALA A 215 -7.13 5.07 -46.05
N LEU A 216 -7.35 5.47 -47.31
CA LEU A 216 -8.53 6.24 -47.72
C LEU A 216 -9.83 5.46 -47.46
N GLY A 217 -9.87 4.17 -47.80
CA GLY A 217 -11.03 3.31 -47.54
C GLY A 217 -11.34 3.19 -46.05
N PHE A 218 -10.31 3.13 -45.20
CA PHE A 218 -10.50 3.14 -43.75
C PHE A 218 -11.08 4.48 -43.25
N LEU A 219 -10.64 5.62 -43.78
CA LEU A 219 -11.22 6.93 -43.43
C LEU A 219 -12.69 7.03 -43.85
N LYS A 220 -13.04 6.58 -45.07
CA LYS A 220 -14.44 6.49 -45.52
C LYS A 220 -15.28 5.60 -44.59
N TYR A 221 -14.76 4.45 -44.19
CA TYR A 221 -15.40 3.56 -43.23
C TYR A 221 -15.62 4.22 -41.86
N LEU A 222 -14.64 4.98 -41.37
CA LEU A 222 -14.80 5.72 -40.11
C LEU A 222 -15.85 6.83 -40.23
N ILE A 223 -15.89 7.55 -41.35
CA ILE A 223 -16.92 8.57 -41.59
C ILE A 223 -18.30 7.92 -41.58
N GLU A 224 -18.52 6.85 -42.35
CA GLU A 224 -19.81 6.13 -42.36
C GLU A 224 -20.21 5.66 -40.96
N TYR A 225 -19.24 5.15 -40.17
CA TYR A 225 -19.49 4.78 -38.79
C TYR A 225 -19.89 5.98 -37.92
N LEU A 226 -19.15 7.10 -37.99
CA LEU A 226 -19.39 8.29 -37.18
C LEU A 226 -20.66 9.05 -37.59
N GLU A 227 -21.08 8.95 -38.84
CA GLU A 227 -22.38 9.46 -39.32
C GLU A 227 -23.54 8.56 -38.87
N GLY A 228 -23.32 7.25 -38.80
CA GLY A 228 -24.31 6.26 -38.40
C GLY A 228 -24.22 5.90 -36.91
N ALA A 229 -23.88 4.63 -36.65
CA ALA A 229 -23.95 4.02 -35.33
C ALA A 229 -22.97 4.64 -34.29
N GLY A 230 -21.93 5.33 -34.75
CA GLY A 230 -20.90 5.98 -33.96
C GLY A 230 -21.17 7.44 -33.63
N ASN A 231 -22.26 8.03 -34.14
CA ASN A 231 -22.59 9.44 -33.94
C ASN A 231 -22.79 9.79 -32.46
N ILE A 232 -23.44 8.90 -31.70
CA ILE A 232 -23.68 9.06 -30.26
C ILE A 232 -22.98 7.92 -29.51
N GLY A 233 -21.95 8.29 -28.75
CA GLY A 233 -21.23 7.40 -27.87
C GLY A 233 -21.68 7.49 -26.41
N LYS A 234 -20.99 6.76 -25.53
CA LYS A 234 -21.28 6.75 -24.09
C LYS A 234 -21.05 8.10 -23.42
N THR A 235 -20.04 8.85 -23.87
CA THR A 235 -19.62 10.12 -23.27
C THR A 235 -19.30 11.18 -24.32
N TYR A 236 -19.72 10.97 -25.57
CA TYR A 236 -19.50 11.91 -26.65
C TYR A 236 -20.68 11.91 -27.62
N ILE A 237 -20.86 13.03 -28.30
CA ILE A 237 -21.75 13.20 -29.45
C ILE A 237 -20.93 13.86 -30.55
N VAL A 238 -21.04 13.34 -31.77
CA VAL A 238 -20.42 13.91 -32.97
C VAL A 238 -21.36 14.99 -33.52
N ASP A 239 -20.89 16.24 -33.51
CA ASP A 239 -21.68 17.38 -33.97
C ASP A 239 -21.48 17.65 -35.46
N LYS A 240 -20.23 17.53 -35.92
CA LYS A 240 -19.87 17.81 -37.31
C LYS A 240 -18.73 16.90 -37.75
N ILE A 241 -18.80 16.46 -39.01
CA ILE A 241 -17.74 15.70 -39.68
C ILE A 241 -17.35 16.49 -40.93
N GLY A 242 -16.05 16.71 -41.12
CA GLY A 242 -15.48 17.32 -42.31
C GLY A 242 -15.28 16.30 -43.43
N GLU A 243 -15.09 16.81 -44.65
CA GLU A 243 -14.71 15.98 -45.79
C GLU A 243 -13.26 15.47 -45.64
N ILE A 244 -12.94 14.40 -46.37
CA ILE A 244 -11.56 13.90 -46.43
C ILE A 244 -10.73 14.88 -47.25
N ILE A 245 -9.61 15.32 -46.67
CA ILE A 245 -8.61 16.14 -47.33
C ILE A 245 -7.44 15.23 -47.69
N GLU A 246 -7.09 15.22 -48.97
CA GLU A 246 -6.00 14.42 -49.52
C GLU A 246 -4.81 15.32 -49.91
N SER A 247 -3.67 15.11 -49.27
CA SER A 247 -2.37 15.68 -49.64
C SER A 247 -1.41 14.56 -50.05
N GLU A 248 -0.23 14.90 -50.61
CA GLU A 248 0.75 13.91 -51.07
C GLU A 248 1.17 12.90 -49.99
N ASP A 249 1.36 13.38 -48.75
CA ASP A 249 1.85 12.56 -47.63
C ASP A 249 0.88 12.48 -46.44
N GLU A 250 -0.27 13.16 -46.50
CA GLU A 250 -1.28 13.19 -45.45
C GLU A 250 -2.68 12.93 -46.00
N LEU A 251 -3.43 12.06 -45.32
CA LEU A 251 -4.86 11.84 -45.53
C LEU A 251 -5.57 12.06 -44.22
N TYR A 252 -6.50 13.01 -44.14
CA TYR A 252 -7.18 13.29 -42.88
C TYR A 252 -8.61 13.78 -43.06
N PHE A 253 -9.38 13.70 -41.99
CA PHE A 253 -10.64 14.44 -41.86
C PHE A 253 -10.78 14.94 -40.43
N GLU A 254 -11.61 15.94 -40.25
CA GLU A 254 -11.84 16.60 -38.98
C GLU A 254 -13.22 16.28 -38.43
N VAL A 255 -13.32 16.20 -37.10
CA VAL A 255 -14.56 15.91 -36.40
C VAL A 255 -14.69 16.84 -35.21
N GLU A 256 -15.84 17.48 -35.08
CA GLU A 256 -16.21 18.21 -33.87
C GLU A 256 -17.06 17.32 -32.98
N ILE A 257 -16.64 17.18 -31.72
CA ILE A 257 -17.35 16.37 -30.73
C ILE A 257 -17.67 17.20 -29.49
N ARG A 258 -18.85 16.96 -28.93
CA ARG A 258 -19.21 17.36 -27.57
C ARG A 258 -19.07 16.18 -26.62
N LEU A 259 -18.60 16.46 -25.41
CA LEU A 259 -18.27 15.48 -24.39
C LEU A 259 -19.19 15.62 -23.17
N ALA A 260 -19.52 14.49 -22.56
CA ALA A 260 -20.27 14.46 -21.32
C ALA A 260 -19.41 14.95 -20.13
N PRO A 261 -20.02 15.51 -19.05
CA PRO A 261 -21.43 15.91 -18.94
C PRO A 261 -21.75 17.06 -19.91
N PHE A 262 -22.83 16.93 -20.67
CA PHE A 262 -23.15 17.84 -21.76
C PHE A 262 -23.55 19.23 -21.27
N GLU A 263 -23.93 19.34 -19.99
CA GLU A 263 -24.23 20.59 -19.29
C GLU A 263 -23.01 21.50 -19.19
N PHE A 264 -21.80 20.92 -19.19
CA PHE A 264 -20.54 21.67 -19.17
C PHE A 264 -20.05 22.09 -20.56
N LEU A 265 -20.81 21.79 -21.62
CA LEU A 265 -20.53 22.17 -23.00
C LEU A 265 -19.09 21.88 -23.44
N THR A 266 -18.47 20.84 -22.87
CA THR A 266 -17.07 20.51 -23.17
C THR A 266 -16.99 20.02 -24.61
N SER A 267 -16.15 20.64 -25.42
CA SER A 267 -16.02 20.33 -26.84
C SER A 267 -14.57 20.12 -27.24
N SER A 268 -14.38 19.28 -28.24
CA SER A 268 -13.06 18.98 -28.80
C SER A 268 -13.17 18.97 -30.32
N HIS A 269 -12.17 19.56 -30.95
CA HIS A 269 -11.90 19.33 -32.35
C HIS A 269 -10.95 18.12 -32.45
N VAL A 270 -11.21 17.21 -33.38
CA VAL A 270 -10.45 15.97 -33.55
C VAL A 270 -10.02 15.86 -35.00
N THR A 271 -8.71 15.81 -35.23
CA THR A 271 -8.13 15.48 -36.52
C THR A 271 -7.76 14.00 -36.54
N ILE A 272 -8.32 13.25 -37.49
CA ILE A 272 -8.05 11.82 -37.70
C ILE A 272 -7.23 11.72 -38.97
N SER A 273 -5.95 11.38 -38.86
CA SER A 273 -5.03 11.42 -39.99
C SER A 273 -4.23 10.13 -40.16
N PHE A 274 -3.94 9.78 -41.40
CA PHE A 274 -2.84 8.89 -41.73
C PHE A 274 -1.63 9.73 -42.11
N GLN A 275 -0.55 9.53 -41.38
CA GLN A 275 0.75 10.10 -41.69
C GLN A 275 1.61 9.02 -42.35
N LYS A 276 2.18 9.36 -43.51
CA LYS A 276 3.10 8.47 -44.22
C LYS A 276 4.47 8.49 -43.56
N THR A 277 4.98 7.32 -43.18
CA THR A 277 6.35 7.15 -42.67
C THR A 277 7.03 6.05 -43.49
N GLN A 278 8.06 6.44 -44.25
CA GLN A 278 8.79 5.58 -45.20
C GLN A 278 7.87 4.92 -46.24
N GLU A 279 7.37 3.71 -45.96
CA GLU A 279 6.52 2.91 -46.84
C GLU A 279 5.15 2.56 -46.21
N THR A 280 4.87 3.06 -45.01
CA THR A 280 3.64 2.70 -44.28
C THR A 280 2.92 3.93 -43.74
N TYR A 281 1.60 3.88 -43.76
CA TYR A 281 0.72 4.88 -43.18
C TYR A 281 0.37 4.48 -41.75
N PHE A 282 0.53 5.42 -40.83
CA PHE A 282 0.19 5.28 -39.42
C PHE A 282 -1.02 6.15 -39.09
N LEU A 283 -2.01 5.55 -38.42
CA LEU A 283 -3.17 6.29 -37.94
C LEU A 283 -2.80 7.09 -36.68
N ASN A 284 -3.00 8.39 -36.75
CA ASN A 284 -2.80 9.31 -35.65
C ASN A 284 -4.11 10.07 -35.35
N LEU A 285 -4.32 10.38 -34.07
CA LEU A 285 -5.43 11.20 -33.60
C LEU A 285 -4.87 12.42 -32.90
N ILE A 286 -5.31 13.61 -33.32
CA ILE A 286 -4.97 14.86 -32.65
C ILE A 286 -6.26 15.47 -32.12
N LEU A 287 -6.42 15.49 -30.81
CA LEU A 287 -7.56 16.13 -30.15
C LEU A 287 -7.12 17.49 -29.62
N VAL A 288 -7.84 18.54 -29.97
CA VAL A 288 -7.65 19.89 -29.43
C VAL A 288 -8.90 20.27 -28.64
N ARG A 289 -8.73 20.54 -27.35
CA ARG A 289 -9.80 21.05 -26.49
C ARG A 289 -10.18 22.45 -26.95
N THR A 290 -11.43 22.63 -27.40
CA THR A 290 -11.93 23.95 -27.82
C THR A 290 -12.64 24.66 -26.67
N PHE A 291 -13.38 23.93 -25.83
CA PHE A 291 -14.09 24.49 -24.68
C PHE A 291 -14.23 23.47 -23.53
N GLY A 292 -14.53 23.96 -22.32
CA GLY A 292 -14.81 23.14 -21.13
C GLY A 292 -13.58 22.80 -20.27
N GLU A 293 -13.76 22.14 -19.13
CA GLU A 293 -12.67 21.88 -18.19
C GLU A 293 -11.71 20.78 -18.71
N LYS A 294 -10.39 20.99 -18.56
CA LYS A 294 -9.35 20.02 -18.98
C LYS A 294 -9.54 18.64 -18.36
N ARG A 295 -9.88 18.55 -17.07
CA ARG A 295 -10.05 17.26 -16.39
C ARG A 295 -11.18 16.43 -16.99
N THR A 296 -12.32 17.08 -17.21
CA THR A 296 -13.51 16.50 -17.85
C THR A 296 -13.20 16.08 -19.29
N TRP A 297 -12.55 16.95 -20.06
CA TRP A 297 -12.08 16.64 -21.42
C TRP A 297 -11.21 15.38 -21.45
N ILE A 298 -10.23 15.26 -20.56
CA ILE A 298 -9.36 14.07 -20.50
C ILE A 298 -10.17 12.80 -20.22
N SER A 299 -11.05 12.84 -19.21
CA SER A 299 -11.81 11.65 -18.80
C SER A 299 -12.84 11.21 -19.82
N SER A 300 -13.49 12.17 -20.50
CA SER A 300 -14.59 11.89 -21.43
C SER A 300 -14.12 11.58 -22.84
N SER A 301 -12.98 12.15 -23.29
CA SER A 301 -12.35 11.82 -24.58
C SER A 301 -11.93 10.36 -24.68
N PHE A 302 -11.61 9.70 -23.55
CA PHE A 302 -11.18 8.31 -23.53
C PHE A 302 -12.12 7.37 -24.29
N PHE A 303 -13.43 7.50 -24.11
CA PHE A 303 -14.40 6.58 -24.75
C PHE A 303 -14.53 6.82 -26.25
N PHE A 304 -14.37 8.05 -26.71
CA PHE A 304 -14.30 8.35 -28.13
C PHE A 304 -13.09 7.68 -28.77
N ILE A 305 -11.92 7.85 -28.15
CA ILE A 305 -10.66 7.25 -28.61
C ILE A 305 -10.74 5.71 -28.58
N ASP A 306 -11.29 5.12 -27.51
CA ASP A 306 -11.46 3.67 -27.39
C ASP A 306 -12.41 3.10 -28.46
N ASN A 307 -13.46 3.84 -28.83
CA ASN A 307 -14.36 3.47 -29.93
C ASN A 307 -13.63 3.51 -31.28
N LEU A 308 -12.88 4.58 -31.58
CA LEU A 308 -12.08 4.64 -32.81
C LEU A 308 -11.07 3.49 -32.88
N ARG A 309 -10.37 3.18 -31.78
CA ARG A 309 -9.46 2.03 -31.72
C ARG A 309 -10.18 0.71 -32.02
N LYS A 310 -11.39 0.50 -31.46
CA LYS A 310 -12.19 -0.70 -31.73
C LYS A 310 -12.58 -0.79 -33.20
N GLN A 311 -12.93 0.32 -33.85
CA GLN A 311 -13.19 0.33 -35.29
C GLN A 311 -11.95 0.01 -36.11
N SER A 312 -10.77 0.50 -35.72
CA SER A 312 -9.49 0.09 -36.35
C SER A 312 -9.25 -1.42 -36.25
N LEU A 313 -9.61 -2.06 -35.13
CA LEU A 313 -9.52 -3.51 -34.97
C LEU A 313 -10.57 -4.25 -35.81
N LEU A 314 -11.80 -3.73 -35.87
CA LEU A 314 -12.87 -4.31 -36.68
C LEU A 314 -12.53 -4.26 -38.16
N TRP A 315 -12.00 -3.15 -38.66
CA TRP A 315 -11.52 -3.01 -40.04
C TRP A 315 -10.57 -4.15 -40.45
N ARG A 316 -9.60 -4.49 -39.59
CA ARG A 316 -8.65 -5.58 -39.84
C ARG A 316 -9.33 -6.96 -39.90
N SER A 317 -10.46 -7.12 -39.22
CA SER A 317 -11.24 -8.36 -39.19
C SER A 317 -12.28 -8.47 -40.31
N LEU A 318 -12.61 -7.37 -40.99
CA LEU A 318 -13.58 -7.37 -42.10
C LEU A 318 -13.13 -8.28 -43.24
N LYS A 319 -14.09 -8.90 -43.94
CA LYS A 319 -13.78 -9.72 -45.11
C LYS A 319 -13.27 -8.83 -46.25
N PRO A 320 -12.38 -9.32 -47.13
CA PRO A 320 -11.87 -8.52 -48.26
C PRO A 320 -12.97 -7.93 -49.17
N GLN A 321 -14.09 -8.64 -49.31
CA GLN A 321 -15.27 -8.22 -50.09
C GLN A 321 -16.02 -7.03 -49.47
N GLU A 322 -15.97 -6.89 -48.15
CA GLU A 322 -16.58 -5.77 -47.43
C GLU A 322 -15.66 -4.55 -47.50
N ARG A 323 -14.35 -4.76 -47.32
CA ARG A 323 -13.35 -3.69 -47.45
C ARG A 323 -13.35 -3.08 -48.85
N SER A 324 -13.49 -3.89 -49.89
CA SER A 324 -13.48 -3.41 -51.28
C SER A 324 -14.61 -2.45 -51.63
N ARG A 325 -15.69 -2.38 -50.82
CA ARG A 325 -16.74 -1.36 -50.98
C ARG A 325 -16.23 0.05 -50.70
N TYR A 326 -15.27 0.18 -49.79
CA TYR A 326 -14.68 1.45 -49.39
C TYR A 326 -13.46 1.84 -50.21
N LEU A 327 -12.88 0.89 -50.95
CA LEU A 327 -11.73 1.11 -51.84
C LEU A 327 -12.14 1.66 -53.22
N ARG A 328 -13.44 1.82 -53.48
CA ARG A 328 -13.99 2.31 -54.75
C ARG A 328 -14.19 3.82 -54.76
#